data_AF-A0A2A5AC74-F1
#
_entry.id   AF-A0A2A5AC74-F1
#
_cell.length_a   1.000
_cell.length_b   1.000
_cell.length_c   1.000
_cell.angle_alpha   90.00
_cell.angle_beta   90.00
_cell.angle_gamma   90.00
#
_symmetry.space_group_name_H-M   'P 1'
#
loop_
_entity.id
_entity.type
_entity.pdbx_description
1 polymer ?
#
loop_
_entity_poly.entity_id
_entity_poly.type
_entity_poly.pdbx_seq_one_letter_code
_entity_poly.pdbx_strand_id
1 'polypeptide(L)'
;MHENLSPSFCTRAFSLNPGTLAIQNFGGVNADGGTITASIDGLDLHVFDVGEIDLGAIVSDSFSTNYIASTTGFVDVSFSFTRAFLNFDPVVAHYLDDVGLTASVPEPSALFLLLFGILGLHLFRRR
;
A
#
# COMPACT_ATOMS: atom_id res chain seq x y z
N MET A 1 1.07 43.19 -8.23
CA MET A 1 1.78 42.12 -8.95
C MET A 1 1.61 40.87 -8.10
N HIS A 2 0.59 40.06 -8.40
CA HIS A 2 0.30 38.82 -7.64
C HIS A 2 1.16 37.71 -8.25
N GLU A 3 2.20 37.27 -7.56
CA GLU A 3 2.92 36.06 -7.92
C GLU A 3 2.04 34.85 -7.60
N ASN A 4 1.45 34.28 -8.65
CA ASN A 4 0.90 32.93 -8.60
C ASN A 4 2.08 31.97 -8.45
N LEU A 5 2.40 31.61 -7.21
CA LEU A 5 3.24 30.45 -6.93
C LEU A 5 2.47 29.23 -7.40
N SER A 6 2.85 28.72 -8.59
CA SER A 6 2.45 27.38 -9.03
C SER A 6 2.76 26.42 -7.90
N PRO A 7 1.78 25.65 -7.38
CA PRO A 7 2.08 24.58 -6.45
C PRO A 7 3.01 23.63 -7.19
N SER A 8 4.24 23.54 -6.70
CA SER A 8 5.19 22.55 -7.16
C SER A 8 4.56 21.18 -6.87
N PHE A 9 4.16 20.48 -7.93
CA PHE A 9 3.68 19.10 -7.85
C PHE A 9 4.86 18.23 -7.41
N CYS A 10 5.10 18.18 -6.10
CA CYS A 10 6.03 17.23 -5.52
C CYS A 10 5.28 15.91 -5.38
N THR A 11 5.19 15.16 -6.48
CA THR A 11 4.66 13.80 -6.47
C THR A 11 5.50 12.97 -5.50
N ARG A 12 4.89 12.46 -4.43
CA ARG A 12 5.58 11.67 -3.41
C ARG A 12 5.26 10.20 -3.63
N ALA A 13 6.29 9.40 -3.87
CA ALA A 13 6.16 7.96 -3.97
C ALA A 13 6.26 7.34 -2.57
N PHE A 14 5.41 6.35 -2.33
CA PHE A 14 5.38 5.54 -1.12
C PHE A 14 5.47 4.07 -1.53
N SER A 15 6.08 3.27 -0.69
CA SER A 15 6.02 1.82 -0.77
C SER A 15 5.30 1.31 0.46
N LEU A 16 4.24 0.56 0.25
CA LEU A 16 3.62 -0.24 1.29
C LEU A 16 4.41 -1.53 1.35
N ASN A 17 5.18 -1.67 2.43
CA ASN A 17 6.08 -2.79 2.65
C ASN A 17 5.28 -4.07 2.93
N PRO A 18 5.86 -5.24 2.66
CA PRO A 18 5.21 -6.51 2.89
C PRO A 18 4.77 -6.65 4.34
N GLY A 19 3.46 -6.62 4.56
CA GLY A 19 2.83 -7.05 5.79
C GLY A 19 2.15 -8.41 5.60
N THR A 20 1.85 -9.08 6.72
CA THR A 20 1.09 -10.32 6.72
C THR A 20 -0.39 -10.03 6.94
N LEU A 21 -1.22 -10.48 6.01
CA LEU A 21 -2.67 -10.57 6.18
C LEU A 21 -3.00 -12.02 6.51
N ALA A 22 -3.82 -12.27 7.53
CA ALA A 22 -4.25 -13.64 7.80
C ALA A 22 -5.69 -13.71 8.27
N ILE A 23 -6.34 -14.82 7.96
CA ILE A 23 -7.68 -15.17 8.42
C ILE A 23 -7.62 -16.56 9.03
N GLN A 24 -8.18 -16.71 10.23
CA GLN A 24 -8.23 -17.97 10.96
C GLN A 24 -9.66 -18.33 11.32
N ASN A 25 -10.03 -19.60 11.08
CA ASN A 25 -11.27 -20.18 11.58
C ASN A 25 -11.02 -20.92 12.91
N PHE A 26 -11.61 -20.43 13.99
CA PHE A 26 -11.50 -21.00 15.34
C PHE A 26 -12.63 -21.97 15.71
N GLY A 27 -13.74 -21.99 14.98
CA GLY A 27 -14.91 -22.75 15.37
C GLY A 27 -15.97 -22.72 14.29
N GLY A 28 -16.70 -23.83 14.11
CA GLY A 28 -17.82 -23.93 13.18
C GLY A 28 -17.41 -24.10 11.71
N VAL A 29 -18.41 -24.40 10.87
CA VAL A 29 -18.27 -24.42 9.41
C VAL A 29 -18.55 -23.00 8.90
N ASN A 30 -17.61 -22.41 8.16
CA ASN A 30 -17.81 -21.13 7.50
C ASN A 30 -18.12 -21.31 6.02
N ALA A 31 -19.03 -20.50 5.49
CA ALA A 31 -19.30 -20.47 4.06
C ALA A 31 -18.29 -19.57 3.29
N ASP A 32 -17.61 -18.69 4.03
CA ASP A 32 -16.74 -17.63 3.51
C ASP A 32 -15.78 -17.20 4.64
N GLY A 33 -14.52 -16.91 4.34
CA GLY A 33 -13.50 -16.46 5.28
C GLY A 33 -13.52 -14.94 5.44
N GLY A 34 -14.05 -14.26 4.43
CA GLY A 34 -14.07 -12.82 4.33
C GLY A 34 -12.95 -12.27 3.46
N THR A 35 -12.94 -10.95 3.37
CA THR A 35 -12.03 -10.20 2.51
C THR A 35 -11.27 -9.17 3.33
N ILE A 36 -9.97 -9.06 3.09
CA ILE A 36 -9.12 -7.99 3.60
C ILE A 36 -8.69 -7.11 2.42
N THR A 37 -9.08 -5.85 2.45
CA THR A 37 -8.71 -4.88 1.41
C THR A 37 -7.75 -3.84 1.99
N ALA A 38 -6.60 -3.67 1.34
CA ALA A 38 -5.65 -2.60 1.63
C ALA A 38 -5.81 -1.50 0.57
N SER A 39 -6.03 -0.26 1.03
CA SER A 39 -6.21 0.87 0.14
C SER A 39 -5.44 2.11 0.59
N ILE A 40 -5.09 2.94 -0.38
CA ILE A 40 -4.45 4.24 -0.17
C ILE A 40 -5.23 5.31 -0.92
N ASP A 41 -5.66 6.36 -0.20
CA ASP A 41 -6.51 7.43 -0.71
C ASP A 41 -7.79 6.91 -1.41
N GLY A 42 -8.33 5.80 -0.90
CA GLY A 42 -9.50 5.12 -1.46
C GLY A 42 -9.25 4.30 -2.71
N LEU A 43 -8.00 4.19 -3.18
CA LEU A 43 -7.60 3.25 -4.24
C LEU A 43 -7.22 1.91 -3.61
N ASP A 44 -7.94 0.86 -3.98
CA ASP A 44 -7.62 -0.51 -3.58
C ASP A 44 -6.31 -0.94 -4.26
N LEU A 45 -5.31 -1.25 -3.44
CA LEU A 45 -3.99 -1.69 -3.90
C LEU A 45 -3.83 -3.21 -3.80
N HIS A 46 -4.53 -3.82 -2.84
CA HIS A 46 -4.49 -5.26 -2.63
C HIS A 46 -5.81 -5.74 -2.04
N VAL A 47 -6.27 -6.90 -2.53
CA VAL A 47 -7.47 -7.58 -2.04
C VAL A 47 -7.10 -9.02 -1.77
N PHE A 48 -7.20 -9.41 -0.50
CA PHE A 48 -7.04 -10.79 -0.05
C PHE A 48 -8.42 -11.35 0.28
N ASP A 49 -8.98 -12.10 -0.67
CA ASP A 49 -10.30 -12.70 -0.56
C ASP A 49 -10.17 -14.19 -0.27
N VAL A 50 -10.83 -14.65 0.79
CA VAL A 50 -10.75 -16.04 1.26
C VAL A 50 -12.15 -16.61 1.35
N GLY A 51 -12.41 -17.68 0.60
CA GLY A 51 -13.63 -18.46 0.70
C GLY A 51 -13.68 -19.31 1.98
N GLU A 52 -14.30 -20.48 1.91
CA GLU A 52 -14.35 -21.41 3.04
C GLU A 52 -12.94 -21.76 3.58
N ILE A 53 -12.83 -21.85 4.91
CA ILE A 53 -11.59 -22.15 5.62
C ILE A 53 -11.85 -23.31 6.58
N ASP A 54 -11.09 -24.39 6.45
CA ASP A 54 -11.19 -25.53 7.34
C ASP A 54 -11.04 -25.11 8.83
N LEU A 55 -11.74 -25.82 9.71
CA LEU A 55 -11.66 -25.58 11.15
C LEU A 55 -10.22 -25.70 11.65
N GLY A 56 -9.74 -24.64 12.29
CA GLY A 56 -8.38 -24.55 12.84
C GLY A 56 -7.32 -24.13 11.82
N ALA A 57 -7.67 -24.00 10.54
CA ALA A 57 -6.75 -23.53 9.51
C ALA A 57 -6.55 -22.02 9.57
N ILE A 58 -5.35 -21.60 9.14
CA ILE A 58 -4.97 -20.21 8.94
C ILE A 58 -4.64 -20.06 7.47
N VAL A 59 -5.30 -19.12 6.80
CA VAL A 59 -4.96 -18.72 5.44
C VAL A 59 -4.31 -17.35 5.54
N SER A 60 -3.13 -17.21 4.94
CA SER A 60 -2.36 -15.97 4.98
C SER A 60 -1.95 -15.54 3.59
N ASP A 61 -1.77 -14.24 3.44
CA ASP A 61 -1.25 -13.60 2.26
C ASP A 61 -0.23 -12.52 2.63
N SER A 62 0.70 -12.26 1.73
CA SER A 62 1.74 -11.24 1.88
C SER A 62 1.71 -10.35 0.66
N PHE A 63 1.64 -9.04 0.85
CA PHE A 63 1.50 -8.09 -0.25
C PHE A 63 2.44 -6.91 -0.10
N SER A 64 3.09 -6.51 -1.19
CA SER A 64 3.89 -5.28 -1.24
C SER A 64 3.56 -4.56 -2.53
N THR A 65 3.38 -3.24 -2.43
CA THR A 65 2.93 -2.44 -3.57
C THR A 65 3.50 -1.03 -3.49
N ASN A 66 3.80 -0.48 -4.66
CA ASN A 66 4.28 0.89 -4.78
C ASN A 66 3.10 1.79 -5.16
N TYR A 67 2.97 2.89 -4.44
CA TYR A 67 1.93 3.89 -4.67
C TYR A 67 2.56 5.25 -4.93
N ILE A 68 2.09 5.92 -5.98
CA ILE A 68 2.51 7.28 -6.31
C ILE A 68 1.35 8.20 -5.94
N ALA A 69 1.52 9.00 -4.89
CA ALA A 69 0.48 9.91 -4.46
C ALA A 69 0.22 10.96 -5.53
N SER A 70 -1.05 11.07 -5.91
CA SER A 70 -1.53 12.05 -6.89
C SER A 70 -1.62 13.47 -6.31
N THR A 71 -1.62 13.58 -4.98
CA THR A 71 -1.74 14.83 -4.25
C THR A 71 -0.48 15.10 -3.42
N THR A 72 -0.28 16.38 -3.09
CA THR A 72 0.74 16.79 -2.12
C THR A 72 0.06 16.90 -0.76
N GLY A 73 0.48 16.11 0.23
CA GLY A 73 -0.13 16.16 1.57
C GLY A 73 -0.10 14.85 2.34
N PHE A 74 -1.03 14.75 3.29
CA PHE A 74 -1.32 13.51 4.01
C PHE A 74 -1.96 12.49 3.06
N VAL A 75 -1.68 11.23 3.32
CA VAL A 75 -2.17 10.09 2.56
C VAL A 75 -2.91 9.19 3.54
N ASP A 76 -4.12 8.78 3.21
CA ASP A 76 -4.94 7.93 4.05
C ASP A 76 -4.72 6.46 3.66
N VAL A 77 -4.11 5.71 4.58
CA VAL A 77 -3.95 4.26 4.44
C VAL A 77 -5.07 3.59 5.23
N SER A 78 -5.83 2.71 4.58
CA SER A 78 -6.93 2.01 5.24
C SER A 78 -6.92 0.52 4.97
N PHE A 79 -7.35 -0.24 5.98
CA PHE A 79 -7.54 -1.69 5.92
C PHE A 79 -9.00 -1.99 6.26
N SER A 80 -9.71 -2.58 5.31
CA SER A 80 -11.10 -2.98 5.48
C SER A 80 -11.19 -4.49 5.62
N PHE A 81 -12.00 -4.94 6.58
CA PHE A 81 -12.25 -6.34 6.86
C PHE A 81 -13.74 -6.61 6.68
N THR A 82 -14.12 -7.35 5.65
CA THR A 82 -15.53 -7.60 5.30
C THR A 82 -15.86 -9.07 5.27
N ARG A 83 -17.13 -9.41 5.55
CA ARG A 83 -17.63 -10.79 5.53
C ARG A 83 -19.13 -10.81 5.24
N ALA A 84 -19.61 -11.89 4.64
CA ALA A 84 -21.01 -12.08 4.31
C ALA A 84 -21.91 -12.45 5.51
N PHE A 85 -21.33 -12.78 6.67
CA PHE A 85 -22.06 -13.24 7.86
C PHE A 85 -21.50 -12.63 9.16
N LEU A 86 -22.30 -12.66 10.22
CA LEU A 86 -21.93 -12.13 11.53
C LEU A 86 -21.04 -13.13 12.30
N ASN A 87 -20.07 -12.61 13.06
CA ASN A 87 -19.07 -13.37 13.81
C ASN A 87 -19.61 -13.92 15.14
N PHE A 88 -20.70 -14.68 15.11
CA PHE A 88 -21.27 -15.32 16.30
C PHE A 88 -20.89 -16.80 16.38
N ASP A 89 -21.01 -17.52 15.26
CA ASP A 89 -20.55 -18.89 15.04
C ASP A 89 -20.73 -19.17 13.53
N PRO A 90 -19.68 -19.47 12.73
CA PRO A 90 -18.29 -19.75 13.08
C PRO A 90 -17.49 -18.53 13.58
N VAL A 91 -16.47 -18.79 14.38
CA VAL A 91 -15.57 -17.76 14.92
C VAL A 91 -14.40 -17.56 13.96
N VAL A 92 -14.50 -16.52 13.12
CA VAL A 92 -13.43 -16.16 12.16
C VAL A 92 -12.73 -14.88 12.61
N ALA A 93 -11.41 -14.93 12.79
CA ALA A 93 -10.59 -13.78 13.14
C ALA A 93 -9.73 -13.33 11.96
N HIS A 94 -9.48 -12.03 11.88
CA HIS A 94 -8.61 -11.42 10.88
C HIS A 94 -7.42 -10.78 11.57
N TYR A 95 -6.26 -10.89 10.94
CA TYR A 95 -4.99 -10.42 11.46
C TYR A 95 -4.30 -9.54 10.42
N LEU A 96 -3.62 -8.53 10.94
CA LEU A 96 -2.79 -7.59 10.21
C LEU A 96 -1.51 -7.43 11.01
N ASP A 97 -0.38 -7.84 10.42
CA ASP A 97 0.92 -7.76 11.10
C ASP A 97 2.02 -7.22 10.17
N ASP A 98 3.03 -6.60 10.76
CA ASP A 98 4.21 -6.02 10.11
C ASP A 98 3.93 -5.10 8.90
N VAL A 99 2.79 -4.39 8.92
CA VAL A 99 2.49 -3.42 7.87
C VAL A 99 3.27 -2.14 8.09
N GLY A 100 4.16 -1.82 7.14
CA GLY A 100 4.92 -0.59 7.13
C GLY A 100 4.63 0.27 5.91
N LEU A 101 4.56 1.59 6.09
CA LEU A 101 4.57 2.55 4.99
C LEU A 101 5.95 3.23 4.96
N THR A 102 6.64 3.14 3.83
CA THR A 102 7.91 3.85 3.62
C THR A 102 7.77 4.88 2.52
N ALA A 103 8.37 6.05 2.71
CA ALA A 103 8.51 7.01 1.62
C ALA A 103 9.60 6.50 0.66
N SER A 104 9.28 6.36 -0.62
CA SER A 104 10.26 5.98 -1.64
C SER A 104 11.18 7.17 -1.90
N VAL A 105 12.36 7.13 -1.29
CA VAL A 105 13.43 8.11 -1.55
C VAL A 105 14.10 7.72 -2.87
N PRO A 106 14.38 8.66 -3.80
CA PRO A 106 15.08 8.35 -5.03
C PRO A 106 16.39 7.60 -4.76
N GLU A 107 16.58 6.48 -5.44
CA GLU A 107 17.83 5.71 -5.31
C GLU A 107 19.04 6.57 -5.69
N PRO A 108 20.24 6.33 -5.09
CA PRO A 108 21.43 7.15 -5.33
C PRO A 108 21.78 7.29 -6.82
N SER A 109 21.51 6.26 -7.63
CA SER A 109 21.73 6.24 -9.08
C SER A 109 20.97 7.34 -9.83
N ALA A 110 19.74 7.65 -9.41
CA ALA A 110 18.93 8.71 -10.00
C ALA A 110 19.51 10.10 -9.70
N LEU A 111 20.06 10.30 -8.49
CA LEU A 111 20.76 11.54 -8.13
C LEU A 111 22.04 11.73 -8.94
N PHE A 112 22.80 10.65 -9.18
CA PHE A 112 23.98 10.70 -10.02
C PHE A 112 23.65 11.07 -11.46
N LEU A 113 22.63 10.44 -12.07
CA LEU A 113 22.18 10.77 -13.42
C LEU A 113 21.72 12.24 -13.52
N LEU A 114 20.99 12.75 -12.53
CA LEU A 114 20.60 14.15 -12.48
C LEU A 114 21.83 15.08 -12.43
N LEU A 115 22.77 14.80 -11.53
CA LEU A 115 24.00 15.60 -11.36
C LEU A 115 24.83 15.62 -12.64
N PHE A 116 25.08 14.46 -13.25
CA PHE A 116 25.82 14.37 -14.51
C PHE A 116 25.07 15.00 -15.67
N GLY A 117 23.74 14.87 -15.71
CA GLY A 117 22.90 15.55 -16.71
C GLY A 117 23.00 17.07 -16.62
N ILE A 118 22.92 17.64 -15.42
CA ILE A 118 23.07 19.08 -15.19
C ILE A 118 24.47 19.55 -15.58
N LEU A 119 25.51 18.83 -15.17
CA LEU A 119 26.90 19.14 -15.52
C LEU A 119 27.14 19.08 -17.03
N GLY A 120 26.63 18.04 -17.69
CA GLY A 120 26.72 17.88 -19.14
C GLY A 120 26.02 19.03 -19.88
N LEU A 121 24.82 19.40 -19.45
CA LEU A 121 24.07 20.53 -20.02
C LEU A 121 24.83 21.85 -19.84
N HIS A 122 25.45 22.07 -18.67
CA HIS A 122 26.22 23.29 -18.40
C HIS A 122 27.49 23.38 -19.25
N LEU A 123 28.19 22.27 -19.45
CA LEU A 123 29.38 22.21 -20.30
C LEU A 123 29.03 22.40 -21.77
N PHE A 124 27.91 21.83 -22.23
CA PHE A 124 27.46 21.98 -23.62
C PHE A 124 27.04 23.41 -23.94
N ARG A 125 26.37 24.10 -22.99
CA ARG A 125 25.94 25.50 -23.16
C ARG A 125 27.09 26.52 -23.16
N ARG A 126 28.29 26.13 -22.73
CA ARG A 126 29.50 26.97 -22.75
C ARG A 126 30.35 26.82 -24.02
N ARG A 127 30.01 25.87 -24.90
CA ARG A 127 30.59 25.76 -26.24
C ARG A 127 29.66 26.42 -27.25
#